data_AF-A0A1F4FN72-F1
#
_entry.id   AF-A0A1F4FN72-F1
#
_cell.length_a   1.000
_cell.length_b   1.000
_cell.length_c   1.000
_cell.angle_alpha   90.00
_cell.angle_beta   90.00
_cell.angle_gamma   90.00
#
_symmetry.space_group_name_H-M   'P 1'
#
loop_
_entity.id
_entity.type
_entity.pdbx_description
1 polymer ?
#
loop_
_entity_poly.entity_id
_entity_poly.type
_entity_poly.pdbx_seq_one_letter_code
_entity_poly.pdbx_strand_id
1 'polypeptide(L)'
;MHYRFRGNNIQVVKSQPDPATGKAKSVPLGSINRATLMISDKLRENCSPGELKEIEGWVKRYRKVYELKRRHAALTLPEQIESAIDWFEEASPEEARQVAEDVLEASLALRRALNRRGLL
;
A
#
# COMPACT_ATOMS: atom_id res chain seq x y z
N MET A 1 -8.62 10.30 -13.96
CA MET A 1 -7.31 9.59 -14.11
C MET A 1 -7.38 8.19 -13.48
N HIS A 2 -6.40 7.33 -13.74
CA HIS A 2 -6.27 6.00 -13.12
C HIS A 2 -4.93 5.87 -12.37
N TYR A 3 -4.96 5.17 -11.24
CA TYR A 3 -3.80 4.91 -10.39
C TYR A 3 -3.53 3.40 -10.34
N ARG A 4 -2.37 2.97 -10.81
CA ARG A 4 -1.98 1.54 -10.87
C ARG A 4 -0.85 1.28 -9.88
N PHE A 5 -1.04 0.33 -8.97
CA PHE A 5 -0.04 -0.03 -7.97
C PHE A 5 0.99 -1.00 -8.58
N ARG A 6 2.28 -0.64 -8.54
CA ARG A 6 3.39 -1.44 -9.02
C ARG A 6 4.52 -1.41 -7.99
N GLY A 7 4.54 -2.41 -7.10
CA GLY A 7 5.50 -2.47 -6.00
C GLY A 7 5.45 -1.21 -5.13
N ASN A 8 6.58 -0.49 -5.04
CA ASN A 8 6.69 0.77 -4.30
C ASN A 8 6.29 2.02 -5.11
N ASN A 9 5.75 1.86 -6.32
CA ASN A 9 5.32 2.98 -7.17
C ASN A 9 3.82 2.90 -7.46
N ILE A 10 3.18 4.06 -7.49
CA ILE A 10 1.81 4.24 -7.97
C ILE A 10 1.92 4.96 -9.31
N GLN A 11 1.68 4.24 -10.39
CA GLN A 11 1.71 4.79 -11.75
C GLN A 11 0.42 5.55 -12.02
N VAL A 12 0.53 6.82 -12.44
CA VAL A 12 -0.61 7.63 -12.83
C VAL A 12 -0.78 7.54 -14.34
N VAL A 13 -1.98 7.16 -14.77
CA VAL A 13 -2.33 6.93 -16.16
C VAL A 13 -3.55 7.77 -16.52
N LYS A 14 -3.48 8.45 -17.66
CA LYS A 14 -4.61 9.17 -18.24
C LYS A 14 -5.07 8.48 -19.52
N SER A 15 -6.37 8.32 -19.67
CA SER A 15 -6.96 7.89 -20.92
C SER A 15 -7.07 9.10 -21.84
N GLN A 16 -6.47 9.03 -23.02
CA GLN A 16 -6.53 10.06 -24.06
C GLN A 16 -6.96 9.43 -25.39
N PRO A 17 -7.72 10.13 -26.25
CA PRO A 17 -8.03 9.62 -27.58
C PRO A 17 -6.75 9.44 -28.40
N ASP A 18 -6.58 8.28 -29.03
CA ASP A 18 -5.51 8.06 -30.00
C ASP A 18 -5.89 8.79 -31.30
N PRO A 19 -5.12 9.80 -31.75
CA PRO A 19 -5.47 10.58 -32.94
C PRO A 19 -5.49 9.74 -34.23
N ALA A 20 -4.81 8.59 -34.27
CA ALA A 20 -4.80 7.71 -35.43
C ALA A 20 -6.01 6.77 -35.51
N THR A 21 -6.62 6.42 -34.37
CA THR A 21 -7.68 5.38 -34.33
C THR A 21 -8.97 5.82 -33.67
N GLY A 22 -9.00 7.01 -33.03
CA GLY A 22 -10.12 7.52 -32.25
C GLY A 22 -10.39 6.75 -30.94
N LYS A 23 -9.69 5.63 -30.69
CA LYS A 23 -9.87 4.79 -29.51
C LYS A 23 -9.16 5.38 -28.30
N ALA A 24 -9.69 5.15 -27.11
CA ALA A 24 -9.06 5.58 -25.87
C ALA A 24 -7.76 4.79 -25.62
N LYS A 25 -6.64 5.51 -25.46
CA LYS A 25 -5.32 4.97 -25.14
C LYS A 25 -4.90 5.39 -23.74
N SER A 26 -4.42 4.42 -22.96
CA SER A 26 -3.83 4.67 -21.64
C SER A 26 -2.41 5.22 -21.77
N VAL A 27 -2.21 6.48 -21.40
CA VAL A 27 -0.91 7.16 -21.42
C VAL A 27 -0.39 7.31 -19.99
N PRO A 28 0.78 6.72 -19.64
CA PRO A 28 1.39 6.92 -18.33
C PRO A 28 1.97 8.34 -18.23
N LEU A 29 1.56 9.09 -17.22
CA LEU A 29 2.01 10.47 -16.99
C LEU A 29 3.22 10.54 -16.05
N GLY A 30 3.40 9.53 -15.20
CA GLY A 30 4.48 9.48 -14.21
C GLY A 30 4.11 8.57 -13.04
N SER A 31 4.81 8.74 -11.92
CA SER A 31 4.58 7.93 -10.72
C SER A 31 4.59 8.75 -9.43
N ILE A 32 3.99 8.15 -8.39
CA ILE A 32 4.03 8.60 -7.01
C ILE A 32 4.73 7.49 -6.21
N ASN A 33 5.71 7.85 -5.39
CA ASN A 33 6.34 6.87 -4.49
C ASN A 33 5.30 6.43 -3.45
N ARG A 34 5.06 5.13 -3.28
CA ARG A 34 4.02 4.61 -2.40
C ARG A 34 4.34 4.81 -0.92
N ALA A 35 5.61 4.70 -0.54
CA ALA A 35 6.06 4.84 0.83
C ALA A 35 6.05 6.30 1.31
N THR A 36 6.56 7.22 0.48
CA THR A 36 6.67 8.65 0.84
C THR A 36 5.50 9.49 0.36
N LEU A 37 4.71 8.96 -0.59
CA LEU A 37 3.64 9.66 -1.30
C LEU A 37 4.13 10.90 -2.06
N MET A 38 5.40 10.92 -2.44
CA MET A 38 5.98 11.99 -3.25
C MET A 38 5.64 11.82 -4.72
N ILE A 39 5.13 12.90 -5.31
CA ILE A 39 4.87 13.02 -6.75
C ILE A 39 6.21 13.22 -7.47
N SER A 40 6.49 12.40 -8.49
CA SER A 40 7.69 12.55 -9.32
C SER A 40 7.68 13.83 -10.17
N ASP A 41 8.86 14.37 -10.49
CA ASP A 41 8.99 15.56 -11.33
C ASP A 41 8.42 15.33 -12.74
N LYS A 42 8.63 14.13 -13.30
CA LYS A 42 7.99 13.71 -14.56
C LYS A 42 6.47 13.85 -14.52
N LEU A 43 5.83 13.57 -13.38
CA LEU A 43 4.38 13.73 -13.25
C LEU A 43 3.98 15.21 -13.17
N ARG A 44 4.81 16.06 -12.57
CA ARG A 44 4.59 17.51 -12.52
C ARG A 44 4.71 18.15 -13.90
N GLU A 45 5.66 17.69 -14.71
CA GLU A 45 5.89 18.17 -16.07
C GLU A 45 4.80 17.73 -17.05
N ASN A 46 4.27 16.51 -16.90
CA ASN A 46 3.28 15.94 -17.82
C ASN A 46 1.82 16.25 -17.47
N CYS A 47 1.57 16.98 -16.38
CA CYS A 47 0.22 17.31 -15.92
C CYS A 47 -0.03 18.82 -15.98
N SER A 48 -1.24 19.20 -16.40
CA SER A 48 -1.72 20.57 -16.22
C SER A 48 -1.92 20.90 -14.73
N PRO A 49 -2.00 22.19 -14.35
CA PRO A 49 -2.22 22.57 -12.95
C PRO A 49 -3.50 21.98 -12.34
N GLY A 50 -4.58 21.87 -13.12
CA GLY A 50 -5.84 21.26 -12.66
C GLY A 50 -5.71 19.77 -12.40
N GLU A 51 -4.98 19.06 -13.28
CA GLU A 51 -4.68 17.64 -13.15
C GLU A 51 -3.77 17.35 -11.96
N LEU A 52 -2.75 18.19 -11.75
CA LEU A 52 -1.87 18.06 -10.59
C LEU A 52 -2.65 18.24 -9.28
N LYS A 53 -3.57 19.21 -9.23
CA LYS A 53 -4.46 19.42 -8.08
C LYS A 53 -5.38 18.21 -7.83
N GLU A 54 -5.88 17.56 -8.87
CA GLU A 54 -6.66 16.31 -8.74
C GLU A 54 -5.80 15.19 -8.12
N ILE A 55 -4.56 15.03 -8.61
CA ILE A 55 -3.61 14.03 -8.11
C ILE A 55 -3.25 14.30 -6.64
N GLU A 56 -2.94 15.54 -6.27
CA GLU A 56 -2.66 15.92 -4.89
C GLU A 56 -3.85 15.65 -3.96
N GLY A 57 -5.06 15.97 -4.43
CA GLY A 57 -6.30 15.66 -3.71
C GLY A 57 -6.49 14.14 -3.51
N TRP A 58 -6.16 13.34 -4.52
CA TRP A 58 -6.15 11.88 -4.41
C TRP A 58 -5.09 11.40 -3.41
N VAL A 59 -3.85 11.90 -3.49
CA VAL A 59 -2.76 11.55 -2.57
C VAL A 59 -3.15 11.83 -1.13
N LYS A 60 -3.78 12.98 -0.86
CA LYS A 60 -4.25 13.35 0.49
C LYS A 60 -5.30 12.36 1.02
N ARG A 61 -6.27 11.98 0.19
CA ARG A 61 -7.29 10.97 0.57
C ARG A 61 -6.65 9.60 0.79
N TYR A 62 -5.76 9.18 -0.11
CA TYR A 62 -5.05 7.91 -0.01
C TYR A 62 -4.22 7.85 1.28
N ARG A 63 -3.49 8.92 1.61
CA ARG A 63 -2.72 9.03 2.86
C ARG A 63 -3.60 8.80 4.09
N LYS A 64 -4.75 9.48 4.16
CA LYS A 64 -5.69 9.35 5.28
C LYS A 64 -6.18 7.91 5.43
N VAL A 65 -6.60 7.28 4.33
CA VAL A 65 -7.05 5.88 4.36
C VAL A 65 -5.90 4.94 4.75
N TYR A 66 -4.69 5.17 4.24
CA TYR A 66 -3.52 4.37 4.55
C TYR A 66 -3.12 4.46 6.04
N GLU A 67 -3.15 5.65 6.62
CA GLU A 67 -2.92 5.86 8.06
C GLU A 67 -3.99 5.17 8.91
N LEU A 68 -5.27 5.30 8.55
CA LEU A 68 -6.36 4.62 9.24
C LEU A 68 -6.21 3.10 9.21
N LYS A 69 -5.86 2.52 8.04
CA LYS A 69 -5.63 1.07 7.92
C LYS A 69 -4.48 0.59 8.82
N ARG A 70 -3.36 1.32 8.86
CA ARG A 70 -2.22 0.99 9.72
C ARG A 70 -2.58 1.07 11.20
N ARG A 71 -3.30 2.11 11.60
CA ARG A 71 -3.75 2.28 12.98
C ARG A 71 -4.73 1.17 13.37
N HIS A 72 -5.69 0.86 12.50
CA HIS A 72 -6.64 -0.22 12.74
C HIS A 72 -5.92 -1.56 12.92
N ALA A 73 -5.01 -1.91 12.01
CA ALA A 73 -4.22 -3.13 12.12
C ALA A 73 -3.41 -3.21 13.42
N ALA A 74 -2.80 -2.10 13.85
CA ALA A 74 -2.06 -2.07 15.13
C ALA A 74 -2.97 -2.26 16.36
N LEU A 75 -4.21 -1.78 16.30
CA LEU A 75 -5.18 -1.89 17.39
C LEU A 75 -5.86 -3.25 17.45
N THR A 76 -6.06 -3.92 16.31
CA THR A 76 -6.70 -5.24 16.26
C THR A 76 -5.70 -6.39 16.33
N LEU A 77 -4.40 -6.14 16.13
CA LEU A 77 -3.38 -7.18 16.15
C LEU A 77 -3.40 -8.05 17.43
N PRO A 78 -3.58 -7.50 18.66
CA PRO A 78 -3.65 -8.34 19.86
C PRO A 78 -4.75 -9.40 19.79
N GLU A 79 -5.97 -8.99 19.41
CA GLU A 79 -7.12 -9.90 19.23
C GLU A 79 -6.84 -10.95 18.15
N GLN A 80 -6.20 -10.56 17.05
CA GLN A 80 -5.82 -11.49 15.99
C GLN A 80 -4.75 -12.50 16.45
N ILE A 81 -3.85 -12.10 17.36
CA ILE A 81 -2.84 -13.02 17.94
C ILE A 81 -3.54 -14.04 18.84
N GLU A 82 -4.49 -13.61 19.68
CA GLU A 82 -5.27 -14.54 20.52
C GLU A 82 -6.04 -15.55 19.65
N SER A 83 -6.75 -15.07 18.62
CA SER A 83 -7.44 -15.96 17.68
C SER A 83 -6.49 -16.92 16.94
N ALA A 84 -5.27 -16.48 16.63
CA ALA A 84 -4.27 -17.34 15.99
C ALA A 84 -3.76 -18.42 16.95
N ILE A 85 -3.59 -18.11 18.23
CA ILE A 85 -3.21 -19.08 19.28
C ILE A 85 -4.27 -20.18 19.36
N ASP A 86 -5.55 -19.79 19.51
CA ASP A 86 -6.66 -20.75 19.57
C ASP A 86 -6.68 -21.66 18.34
N TRP A 87 -6.49 -21.08 17.15
CA TRP A 87 -6.42 -21.87 15.91
C TRP A 87 -5.24 -22.85 15.90
N PHE A 88 -4.05 -22.46 16.38
CA PHE A 88 -2.88 -23.35 16.43
C PHE A 88 -3.06 -24.53 17.41
N GLU A 89 -3.88 -24.37 18.45
CA GLU A 89 -4.20 -25.47 19.38
C GLU A 89 -5.09 -26.54 18.74
N GLU A 90 -5.93 -26.14 17.79
CA GLU A 90 -6.88 -27.02 17.08
C GLU A 90 -6.34 -27.56 15.74
N ALA A 91 -5.39 -26.85 15.12
CA ALA A 91 -4.88 -27.14 13.79
C ALA A 91 -4.10 -28.47 13.71
N SER A 92 -4.16 -29.12 12.55
CA SER A 92 -3.34 -30.29 12.29
C SER A 92 -1.83 -29.92 12.29
N PRO A 93 -0.93 -30.81 12.74
CA PRO A 93 0.50 -30.48 12.79
C PRO A 93 1.12 -30.10 11.45
N GLU A 94 0.58 -30.60 10.34
CA GLU A 94 1.07 -30.29 8.99
C GLU A 94 0.72 -28.86 8.58
N GLU A 95 -0.55 -28.47 8.75
CA GLU A 95 -1.06 -27.14 8.44
C GLU A 95 -0.47 -26.08 9.39
N ALA A 96 -0.43 -26.39 10.69
CA ALA A 96 0.17 -25.53 11.71
C ALA A 96 1.63 -25.19 11.38
N ARG A 97 2.43 -26.16 10.92
CA ARG A 97 3.84 -25.91 10.56
C ARG A 97 3.99 -24.93 9.39
N GLN A 98 3.10 -24.99 8.39
CA GLN A 98 3.16 -24.11 7.23
C GLN A 98 2.90 -22.65 7.64
N VAL A 99 1.96 -22.42 8.55
CA VAL A 99 1.59 -21.06 8.99
C VAL A 99 2.52 -20.53 10.08
N ALA A 100 3.07 -21.40 10.92
CA ALA A 100 3.92 -21.00 12.05
C ALA A 100 5.17 -20.21 11.62
N GLU A 101 5.79 -20.57 10.49
CA GLU A 101 6.98 -19.87 9.98
C GLU A 101 6.67 -18.40 9.65
N ASP A 102 5.58 -18.15 8.91
CA ASP A 102 5.14 -16.81 8.54
C ASP A 102 4.80 -15.96 9.77
N VAL A 103 4.11 -16.55 10.75
CA VAL A 103 3.73 -15.87 12.01
C VAL A 103 4.96 -15.52 12.83
N LEU A 104 5.94 -16.42 12.92
CA LEU A 104 7.19 -16.18 13.64
C LEU A 104 8.02 -15.08 12.97
N GLU A 105 8.16 -15.12 11.64
CA GLU A 105 8.90 -14.09 10.90
C GLU A 105 8.26 -12.69 11.11
N ALA A 106 6.94 -12.61 10.97
CA ALA A 106 6.18 -11.38 11.18
C ALA A 106 6.33 -10.85 12.63
N SER A 107 6.26 -11.75 13.62
CA SER A 107 6.44 -11.41 15.04
C SER A 107 7.84 -10.88 15.35
N LEU A 108 8.88 -11.49 14.76
CA LEU A 108 10.26 -11.02 14.88
C LEU A 108 10.47 -9.67 14.19
N ALA A 109 9.85 -9.45 13.03
CA ALA A 109 9.88 -8.16 12.35
C ALA A 109 9.20 -7.05 13.18
N LEU A 110 8.05 -7.35 13.79
CA LEU A 110 7.35 -6.43 14.70
C LEU A 110 8.21 -6.09 15.92
N ARG A 111 8.74 -7.10 16.62
CA ARG A 111 9.61 -6.89 17.79
C ARG A 111 10.81 -6.01 17.44
N ARG A 112 11.50 -6.27 16.32
CA ARG A 112 12.60 -5.42 15.83
C ARG A 112 12.15 -3.98 15.56
N ALA A 113 10.95 -3.78 15.01
CA ALA A 113 10.43 -2.44 14.74
C ALA A 113 10.12 -1.67 16.03
N LEU A 114 9.60 -2.33 17.06
CA LEU A 114 9.32 -1.75 18.38
C LEU A 114 10.63 -1.40 19.12
N ASN A 115 11.62 -2.31 19.15
CA ASN A 115 12.95 -2.05 19.74
C ASN A 115 13.64 -0.85 19.09
N ARG A 116 13.62 -0.75 17.75
CA ARG A 116 14.21 0.40 17.02
C ARG A 116 13.57 1.74 17.40
N ARG A 117 12.36 1.72 17.96
CA ARG A 117 11.62 2.90 18.42
C ARG A 117 11.70 3.11 19.93
N GLY A 118 12.40 2.24 20.67
CA GLY A 118 12.49 2.29 22.13
C GLY A 118 11.17 1.99 22.83
N LEU A 119 10.29 1.20 22.22
CA LEU A 119 8.98 0.81 22.78
C LEU A 119 9.03 -0.53 23.53
N LEU A 120 10.17 -1.23 23.45
CA LEU A 120 10.51 -2.51 24.07
C LEU A 120 12.01 -2.53 24.36
#